data_AF-A0A2H9QGU3-F1
#
_entry.id   AF-A0A2H9QGU3-F1
#
_cell.length_a   1.000
_cell.length_b   1.000
_cell.length_c   1.000
_cell.angle_alpha   90.00
_cell.angle_beta   90.00
_cell.angle_gamma   90.00
#
_symmetry.space_group_name_H-M   'P 1'
#
loop_
_entity.id
_entity.type
_entity.pdbx_description
1 polymer ?
#
loop_
_entity_poly.entity_id
_entity_poly.type
_entity_poly.pdbx_seq_one_letter_code
_entity_poly.pdbx_strand_id
1 'polypeptide(L)' 'AEKETGKDSEIIYLGSGKYQVKVVSSDYKSAEKKLKDSVEQVIETIAKSNGKGEFKRIED' A
#
# COMPACT_ATOMS: atom_id res chain seq x y z
N ALA A 1 -6.36 12.15 -22.47
CA ALA A 1 -6.77 10.80 -22.02
C ALA A 1 -6.17 10.58 -20.64
N GLU A 2 -6.82 11.11 -19.63
CA GLU A 2 -6.40 10.99 -18.24
C GLU A 2 -6.88 9.62 -17.75
N LYS A 3 -5.94 8.74 -17.39
CA LYS A 3 -6.28 7.45 -16.78
C LYS A 3 -6.93 7.74 -15.43
N GLU A 4 -8.25 7.58 -15.36
CA GLU A 4 -8.98 7.41 -14.11
C GLU A 4 -8.38 6.19 -13.38
N THR A 5 -7.42 6.46 -12.50
CA THR A 5 -6.82 5.43 -11.64
C THR A 5 -7.67 5.43 -10.37
N GLY A 6 -8.34 4.30 -10.11
CA GLY A 6 -9.40 4.17 -9.11
C GLY A 6 -9.10 4.81 -7.76
N LYS A 7 -10.07 5.57 -7.24
CA LYS A 7 -10.05 6.40 -6.02
C LYS A 7 -10.03 5.60 -4.71
N ASP A 8 -9.50 4.38 -4.72
CA ASP A 8 -9.72 3.41 -3.65
C ASP A 8 -8.42 2.99 -2.92
N SER A 9 -7.26 3.54 -3.32
CA SER A 9 -5.97 3.32 -2.64
C SER A 9 -5.05 4.53 -2.84
N GLU A 10 -4.40 4.99 -1.77
CA GLU A 10 -3.45 6.11 -1.80
C GLU A 10 -2.11 5.71 -1.14
N ILE A 11 -1.00 6.21 -1.69
CA ILE A 11 0.34 6.03 -1.12
C ILE A 11 0.93 7.41 -0.83
N ILE A 12 1.24 7.67 0.43
CA ILE A 12 1.75 8.94 0.91
C ILE A 12 3.19 8.75 1.38
N TYR A 13 4.13 9.54 0.85
CA TYR A 13 5.51 9.53 1.31
C TYR A 13 5.65 10.34 2.61
N LEU A 14 6.18 9.70 3.65
CA LEU A 14 6.37 10.30 4.98
C LEU A 14 7.82 10.71 5.26
N GLY A 15 8.74 10.48 4.32
CA GLY A 15 10.17 10.75 4.51
C GLY A 15 10.98 9.53 4.94
N SER A 16 12.30 9.59 4.72
CA SER A 16 13.25 8.54 5.12
C SER A 16 12.87 7.12 4.68
N GLY A 17 12.32 6.99 3.47
CA GLY A 17 11.86 5.71 2.92
C GLY A 17 10.59 5.15 3.58
N LYS A 18 9.89 5.95 4.40
CA LYS A 18 8.61 5.57 5.00
C LYS A 18 7.46 6.00 4.11
N TYR A 19 6.49 5.10 3.94
CA TYR A 19 5.29 5.34 3.16
C TYR A 19 4.08 4.91 3.98
N GLN A 20 3.00 5.68 3.89
CA GLN A 20 1.70 5.31 4.42
C GLN A 20 0.80 4.86 3.26
N VAL A 21 0.22 3.68 3.41
CA VAL A 21 -0.75 3.13 2.46
C VAL A 21 -2.14 3.31 3.06
N LYS A 22 -3.04 3.96 2.32
CA LYS A 22 -4.46 4.07 2.66
C LYS A 22 -5.26 3.29 1.63
N VAL A 23 -6.29 2.59 2.08
CA VAL A 23 -7.24 1.91 1.20
C VAL A 23 -8.65 2.31 1.61
N VAL A 24 -9.50 2.54 0.61
CA VAL A 24 -10.92 2.82 0.78
C VAL A 24 -11.67 1.62 0.21
N SER A 25 -12.64 1.11 0.99
CA SER A 25 -13.50 0.01 0.59
C SER A 25 -14.82 0.12 1.35
N SER A 26 -15.86 -0.53 0.82
CA SER A 26 -17.22 -0.52 1.39
C SER A 26 -17.33 -1.17 2.77
N ASP A 27 -16.41 -2.07 3.10
CA ASP A 27 -16.39 -2.83 4.35
C ASP A 27 -14.95 -3.13 4.80
N TYR A 28 -14.80 -3.39 6.10
CA TYR A 28 -13.50 -3.63 6.73
C TYR A 28 -12.77 -4.85 6.16
N LYS A 29 -13.47 -5.96 5.88
CA LYS A 29 -12.83 -7.21 5.42
C LYS A 29 -12.22 -7.02 4.04
N SER A 30 -12.96 -6.38 3.15
CA SER A 30 -12.47 -6.00 1.82
C SER A 30 -11.31 -5.01 1.91
N ALA A 31 -11.38 -4.02 2.81
CA ALA A 31 -10.29 -3.07 3.04
C ALA A 31 -9.01 -3.77 3.53
N GLU A 32 -9.12 -4.65 4.53
CA GLU A 32 -7.97 -5.37 5.08
C GLU A 32 -7.33 -6.30 4.05
N LYS A 33 -8.15 -7.04 3.31
CA LYS A 33 -7.66 -7.89 2.22
C LYS A 33 -6.92 -7.05 1.18
N LYS A 34 -7.52 -5.94 0.74
CA LYS A 34 -6.92 -5.04 -0.25
C LYS A 34 -5.63 -4.41 0.23
N LEU A 35 -5.57 -3.99 1.50
CA LEU A 35 -4.35 -3.46 2.10
C LEU A 35 -3.24 -4.50 2.07
N LYS A 36 -3.53 -5.73 2.51
CA LYS A 36 -2.57 -6.82 2.54
C LYS A 36 -2.07 -7.17 1.14
N ASP A 37 -2.98 -7.41 0.19
CA ASP A 37 -2.65 -7.67 -1.22
C ASP A 37 -1.75 -6.56 -1.81
N SER A 38 -2.07 -5.29 -1.53
CA SER A 38 -1.30 -4.14 -2.03
C SER A 38 0.12 -4.09 -1.44
N VAL A 39 0.24 -4.30 -0.12
CA VAL A 39 1.52 -4.30 0.58
C VAL A 39 2.42 -5.44 0.12
N GLU A 40 1.86 -6.65 -0.04
CA GLU A 40 2.61 -7.82 -0.53
C GLU A 40 3.18 -7.55 -1.93
N GLN A 41 2.38 -6.98 -2.84
CA GLN A 41 2.85 -6.60 -4.18
C GLN A 41 3.97 -5.55 -4.15
N VAL A 42 3.87 -4.55 -3.26
CA VAL A 42 4.91 -3.52 -3.11
C VAL A 42 6.22 -4.13 -2.62
N ILE A 43 6.17 -4.96 -1.58
CA ILE A 43 7.37 -5.62 -1.02
C ILE A 43 8.00 -6.53 -2.08
N GLU A 44 7.20 -7.32 -2.80
CA GLU A 44 7.70 -8.20 -3.86
C GLU A 44 8.37 -7.40 -4.99
N THR A 45 7.79 -6.27 -5.38
CA THR A 45 8.35 -5.38 -6.43
C THR A 45 9.68 -4.77 -5.99
N ILE A 46 9.77 -4.33 -4.72
CA ILE A 46 11.01 -3.82 -4.13
C ILE A 46 12.07 -4.92 -4.10
N ALA A 47 11.71 -6.14 -3.68
CA ALA A 47 12.61 -7.28 -3.62
C ALA A 47 13.14 -7.68 -5.01
N LYS A 48 12.27 -7.71 -6.04
CA LYS A 48 12.65 -7.92 -7.45
C LYS A 48 13.64 -6.87 -7.96
N SER A 49 13.57 -5.66 -7.39
CA SER A 49 14.49 -4.55 -7.70
C SER A 49 15.74 -4.55 -6.81
N ASN A 50 16.02 -5.65 -6.11
CA ASN A 50 17.17 -5.81 -5.21
C ASN A 50 17.14 -4.86 -3.99
N GLY A 51 15.98 -4.28 -3.67
CA GLY A 51 15.73 -3.47 -2.49
C GLY A 51 15.20 -4.28 -1.30
N LYS A 52 14.99 -3.60 -0.16
CA LYS A 52 14.36 -4.18 1.02
C LYS A 52 13.19 -3.30 1.45
N GLY A 53 12.02 -3.92 1.61
CA GLY A 53 10.81 -3.28 2.12
C GLY A 53 10.26 -4.08 3.29
N GLU A 54 9.75 -3.38 4.29
CA GLU A 54 9.04 -3.99 5.43
C GLU A 54 7.69 -3.28 5.60
N PHE A 55 6.70 -4.04 6.06
CA PHE A 55 5.41 -3.48 6.44
C PHE A 55 5.25 -3.54 7.95
N LYS A 56 4.89 -2.41 8.54
CA LYS A 56 4.56 -2.29 9.96
C LYS A 56 3.14 -1.77 10.08
N ARG A 57 2.29 -2.51 10.78
CA ARG A 57 1.01 -2.02 11.25
C ARG A 57 1.28 -1.18 12.49
N ILE A 58 0.95 0.11 12.45
CA ILE A 58 0.99 0.96 13.63
C ILE A 58 -0.30 0.67 14.39
N GLU A 59 -0.19 -0.06 15.49
CA GLU A 59 -1.25 -0.16 16.49
C GLU A 59 -0.97 0.96 17.50
N ASP A 60 -1.90 1.91 17.62
CA ASP A 60 -1.92 2.93 18.69
C ASP A 60 -2.51 2.35 19.98
#